data_AF-A0A3A3GQB1-F1
#
_entry.id   AF-A0A3A3GQB1-F1
#
_cell.length_a   1.000
_cell.length_b   1.000
_cell.length_c   1.000
_cell.angle_alpha   90.00
_cell.angle_beta   90.00
_cell.angle_gamma   90.00
#
_symmetry.space_group_name_H-M   'P 1'
#
loop_
_entity.id
_entity.type
_entity.pdbx_description
1 polymer ?
#
loop_
_entity_poly.entity_id
_entity_poly.type
_entity_poly.pdbx_seq_one_letter_code
_entity_poly.pdbx_strand_id
1 'polypeptide(L)'
;MAIYSFKSEQALESVHILFLDRDMNQKIYPLSLCLNKTWKIEISKDTEVFYYVFIINESFWICDYKRSLQKVNGYWYSDNRSTPKSTRTVTVNRSTFCKDFNRVEYSPMNETRVFSNLDTMLGFWAELSEIQEEEIVYIQLIDPKNKLAVMAFEILQPNEEMRRSFYFGFQISPYVEAGKWKVRLIQNEKMLCEEECIIKLINNSYSSRNIYYATSMLDAKY
;
A
#
# COMPACT_ATOMS: atom_id res chain seq x y z
N MET A 1 -2.62 21.61 20.35
CA MET A 1 -1.80 20.43 20.08
C MET A 1 -2.43 19.76 18.87
N ALA A 2 -1.64 19.39 17.88
CA ALA A 2 -2.11 18.57 16.77
C ALA A 2 -1.72 17.12 17.06
N ILE A 3 -2.66 16.18 16.89
CA ILE A 3 -2.42 14.75 17.10
C ILE A 3 -2.39 14.09 15.73
N TYR A 4 -1.28 13.43 15.43
CA TYR A 4 -1.15 12.59 14.24
C TYR A 4 -1.19 11.14 14.68
N SER A 5 -1.95 10.32 13.95
CA SER A 5 -2.14 8.92 14.31
C SER A 5 -2.16 8.01 13.09
N PHE A 6 -1.54 6.84 13.22
CA PHE A 6 -1.56 5.78 12.23
C PHE A 6 -1.99 4.48 12.90
N LYS A 7 -2.93 3.74 12.31
CA LYS A 7 -3.42 2.47 12.84
C LYS A 7 -3.14 1.37 11.83
N SER A 8 -2.62 0.25 12.32
CA SER A 8 -2.39 -0.95 11.51
C SER A 8 -2.82 -2.18 12.28
N GLU A 9 -3.49 -3.11 11.61
CA GLU A 9 -3.77 -4.42 12.20
C GLU A 9 -2.53 -5.32 12.23
N GLN A 10 -1.53 -5.02 11.39
CA GLN A 10 -0.27 -5.75 11.38
C GLN A 10 0.72 -5.22 12.42
N ALA A 11 1.55 -6.13 12.93
CA ALA A 11 2.67 -5.74 13.77
C ALA A 11 3.67 -4.94 12.92
N LEU A 12 4.00 -3.73 13.40
CA LEU A 12 4.95 -2.83 12.78
C LEU A 12 6.14 -2.67 13.72
N GLU A 13 7.33 -2.54 13.16
CA GLU A 13 8.58 -2.36 13.89
C GLU A 13 8.76 -0.88 14.27
N SER A 14 8.44 0.03 13.34
CA SER A 14 8.51 1.47 13.59
C SER A 14 7.51 2.25 12.74
N VAL A 15 7.09 3.40 13.26
CA VAL A 15 6.30 4.39 12.53
C VAL A 15 6.89 5.76 12.83
N HIS A 16 7.23 6.50 11.78
CA HIS A 16 7.66 7.89 11.87
C HIS A 16 6.71 8.77 11.07
N ILE A 17 6.61 10.04 11.44
CA ILE A 17 6.02 11.07 10.60
C ILE A 17 7.14 11.93 10.04
N LEU A 18 7.16 12.08 8.73
CA LEU A 18 7.95 13.12 8.07
C LEU A 18 7.00 14.23 7.68
N PHE A 19 7.33 15.46 8.02
CA PHE A 19 6.58 16.63 7.58
C PHE A 19 7.45 17.68 6.93
N LEU A 20 6.79 18.49 6.11
CA LEU A 20 7.32 19.71 5.51
C LEU A 20 6.68 20.90 6.22
N ASP A 21 7.51 21.85 6.64
CA ASP A 21 7.02 23.15 7.10
C ASP A 21 6.70 24.08 5.93
N ARG A 22 6.30 25.31 6.24
CA ARG A 22 5.94 26.33 5.25
C ARG A 22 7.06 26.62 4.24
N ASP A 23 8.30 26.54 4.70
CA ASP A 23 9.51 26.79 3.90
C ASP A 23 10.02 25.50 3.25
N MET A 24 9.23 24.42 3.29
CA MET A 24 9.55 23.09 2.75
C MET A 24 10.73 22.40 3.43
N ASN A 25 11.08 22.79 4.66
CA ASN A 25 12.10 22.07 5.42
C ASN A 25 11.52 20.78 5.98
N GLN A 26 12.30 19.71 5.87
CA GLN A 26 11.94 18.38 6.32
C GLN A 26 12.24 18.19 7.80
N LYS A 27 11.29 17.62 8.53
CA LYS A 27 11.52 17.12 9.90
C LYS A 27 10.88 15.75 10.06
N ILE A 28 11.54 14.87 10.82
CA ILE A 28 11.11 13.50 11.06
C ILE A 28 10.99 13.27 12.56
N TYR A 29 9.87 12.68 12.98
CA TYR A 29 9.65 12.34 14.38
C TYR A 29 9.12 10.91 14.52
N PRO A 30 9.61 10.14 15.49
CA PRO A 30 9.06 8.83 15.79
C PRO A 30 7.67 8.97 16.43
N LEU A 31 6.75 8.09 16.05
CA LEU A 31 5.47 7.94 16.74
C LEU A 31 5.61 6.91 17.86
N SER A 32 4.84 7.11 18.93
CA SER A 32 4.74 6.19 20.05
C SER A 32 3.61 5.19 19.83
N LEU A 33 3.91 3.90 19.98
CA LEU A 33 2.90 2.85 19.98
C LEU A 33 2.00 3.00 21.21
N CYS A 34 0.71 3.17 20.97
CA CYS A 34 -0.35 3.23 21.97
C CYS A 34 -1.19 1.93 21.94
N LEU A 35 -2.25 1.88 22.75
CA LEU A 35 -3.22 0.77 22.74
C LEU A 35 -3.82 0.53 21.34
N ASN A 36 -4.29 -0.70 21.11
CA ASN A 36 -4.98 -1.11 19.88
C ASN A 36 -4.18 -0.87 18.60
N LYS A 37 -2.86 -1.11 18.64
CA LYS A 37 -1.95 -1.00 17.49
C LYS A 37 -2.01 0.37 16.79
N THR A 38 -2.28 1.41 17.56
CA THR A 38 -2.35 2.79 17.08
C THR A 38 -1.06 3.51 17.46
N TRP A 39 -0.39 4.09 16.50
CA TRP A 39 0.81 4.90 16.68
C TRP A 39 0.41 6.36 16.72
N LYS A 40 0.97 7.16 17.65
CA LYS A 40 0.62 8.57 17.80
C LYS A 40 1.81 9.46 18.12
N ILE A 41 1.70 10.71 17.71
CA ILE A 41 2.56 11.80 18.19
C ILE A 41 1.72 13.05 18.41
N GLU A 42 2.05 13.76 19.48
CA GLU A 42 1.50 15.08 19.78
C GLU A 42 2.52 16.14 19.40
N ILE A 43 2.13 17.04 18.50
CA ILE A 43 2.98 18.11 18.01
C ILE A 43 2.43 19.45 18.54
N SER A 44 3.35 20.33 18.98
CA SER A 44 3.00 21.67 19.43
C SER A 44 2.24 22.44 18.34
N LYS A 45 1.30 23.30 18.72
CA LYS A 45 0.58 24.15 17.75
C LYS A 45 1.53 25.09 17.01
N ASP A 46 2.66 25.43 17.62
CA ASP A 46 3.65 26.34 17.04
C ASP A 46 4.50 25.66 15.95
N THR A 47 4.42 24.33 15.83
CA THR A 47 5.05 23.61 14.72
C THR A 47 4.12 23.67 13.51
N GLU A 48 4.46 24.53 12.57
CA GLU A 48 3.70 24.71 11.34
C GLU A 48 3.93 23.51 10.40
N VAL A 49 2.99 22.56 10.39
CA VAL A 49 3.00 21.39 9.51
C VAL A 49 2.15 21.68 8.28
N PHE A 50 2.76 21.78 7.10
CA PHE A 50 2.07 21.98 5.83
C PHE A 50 1.70 20.66 5.17
N TYR A 51 2.69 19.79 5.01
CA TYR A 51 2.53 18.49 4.37
C TYR A 51 3.12 17.40 5.24
N TYR A 52 2.58 16.18 5.20
CA TYR A 52 3.13 15.06 5.95
C TYR A 52 2.92 13.71 5.28
N VAL A 53 3.64 12.71 5.79
CA VAL A 53 3.61 11.30 5.39
C VAL A 53 4.01 10.46 6.59
N PHE A 54 3.52 9.22 6.64
CA PHE A 54 4.05 8.19 7.53
C PHE A 54 5.14 7.35 6.86
N ILE A 55 6.25 7.16 7.57
CA ILE A 55 7.30 6.22 7.19
C ILE A 55 7.17 4.99 8.09
N ILE A 56 6.83 3.84 7.50
CA ILE A 56 6.59 2.58 8.20
C ILE A 56 7.79 1.65 8.03
N ASN A 57 8.26 1.06 9.13
CA ASN A 57 9.42 0.15 9.17
C ASN A 57 10.64 0.73 8.43
N GLU A 58 10.82 2.05 8.49
CA GLU A 58 11.89 2.80 7.81
C GLU A 58 11.92 2.64 6.28
N SER A 59 10.91 2.01 5.69
CA SER A 59 10.95 1.53 4.30
C SER A 59 9.77 2.01 3.47
N PHE A 60 8.57 2.14 4.08
CA PHE A 60 7.35 2.40 3.33
C PHE A 60 6.84 3.82 3.56
N TRP A 61 6.66 4.55 2.46
CA TRP A 61 6.17 5.93 2.44
C TRP A 61 4.66 5.95 2.18
N ILE A 62 3.85 6.29 3.18
CA ILE A 62 2.40 6.13 3.14
C ILE A 62 1.69 7.43 3.54
N CYS A 63 0.83 7.94 2.66
CA CYS A 63 0.01 9.11 2.95
C CYS A 63 -1.16 8.78 3.89
N ASP A 64 -1.75 9.79 4.52
CA ASP A 64 -2.99 9.69 5.29
C ASP A 64 -4.21 9.78 4.38
N TYR A 65 -5.09 8.76 4.44
CA TYR A 65 -6.32 8.70 3.65
C TYR A 65 -7.33 9.78 4.00
N LYS A 66 -7.24 10.34 5.21
CA LYS A 66 -8.17 11.38 5.68
C LYS A 66 -7.89 12.72 5.02
N ARG A 67 -6.76 12.89 4.32
CA ARG A 67 -6.34 14.18 3.75
C ARG A 67 -6.35 14.17 2.23
N SER A 68 -6.45 15.36 1.65
CA SER A 68 -6.09 15.56 0.26
C SER A 68 -4.59 15.34 0.07
N LEU A 69 -4.21 14.93 -1.14
CA LEU A 69 -2.81 14.70 -1.47
C LEU A 69 -2.24 15.84 -2.30
N GLN A 70 -0.98 16.17 -2.05
CA GLN A 70 -0.21 17.13 -2.81
C GLN A 70 1.10 16.49 -3.25
N LYS A 71 1.47 16.73 -4.52
CA LYS A 71 2.77 16.31 -5.04
C LYS A 71 3.80 17.41 -4.78
N VAL A 72 4.90 17.07 -4.11
CA VAL A 72 6.04 17.94 -3.82
C VAL A 72 7.31 17.22 -4.26
N ASN A 73 8.09 17.84 -5.15
CA ASN A 73 9.32 17.25 -5.71
C ASN A 73 9.17 15.82 -6.24
N GLY A 74 8.02 15.51 -6.84
CA GLY A 74 7.75 14.19 -7.41
C GLY A 74 7.11 13.19 -6.43
N TYR A 75 7.09 13.46 -5.13
CA TYR A 75 6.53 12.58 -4.09
C TYR A 75 5.18 13.07 -3.59
N TRP A 76 4.32 12.14 -3.22
CA TRP A 76 3.01 12.42 -2.65
C TRP A 76 3.10 12.64 -1.14
N TYR A 77 2.36 13.65 -0.67
CA TYR A 77 2.20 13.98 0.74
C TYR A 77 0.73 14.26 1.04
N SER A 78 0.31 14.04 2.29
CA SER A 78 -0.96 14.53 2.81
C SER A 78 -0.89 16.03 3.11
N ASP A 79 -1.84 16.81 2.59
CA ASP A 79 -1.99 18.23 2.90
C ASP A 79 -2.69 18.40 4.25
N ASN A 80 -1.96 18.88 5.26
CA ASN A 80 -2.49 19.05 6.61
C ASN A 80 -3.57 20.15 6.68
N ARG A 81 -3.59 21.07 5.72
CA ARG A 81 -4.54 22.18 5.64
C ARG A 81 -5.84 21.75 4.99
N SER A 82 -5.87 20.60 4.32
CA SER A 82 -7.09 20.08 3.72
C SER A 82 -8.10 19.73 4.81
N THR A 83 -9.37 20.00 4.55
CA THR A 83 -10.45 19.41 5.35
C THR A 83 -10.37 17.89 5.26
N PRO A 84 -10.67 17.16 6.35
CA PRO A 84 -10.76 15.72 6.28
C PRO A 84 -11.76 15.30 5.20
N LYS A 85 -11.37 14.37 4.34
CA LYS A 85 -12.26 13.84 3.31
C LYS A 85 -13.32 12.94 3.94
N SER A 86 -14.57 13.06 3.48
CA SER A 86 -15.53 11.98 3.64
C SER A 86 -15.12 10.91 2.65
N THR A 87 -15.02 9.67 3.10
CA THR A 87 -14.57 8.56 2.26
C THR A 87 -15.69 7.54 2.19
N ARG A 88 -16.11 7.18 0.99
CA ARG A 88 -17.07 6.09 0.81
C ARG A 88 -16.33 4.77 0.79
N THR A 89 -17.03 3.70 1.17
CA THR A 89 -16.41 2.37 1.12
C THR A 89 -16.40 1.90 -0.32
N VAL A 90 -15.21 1.70 -0.87
CA VAL A 90 -15.01 1.01 -2.15
C VAL A 90 -15.34 -0.47 -1.96
N THR A 91 -16.04 -1.04 -2.93
CA THR A 91 -16.40 -2.46 -2.92
C THR A 91 -15.41 -3.24 -3.78
N VAL A 92 -14.92 -4.38 -3.28
CA VAL A 92 -14.15 -5.35 -4.08
C VAL A 92 -15.13 -6.37 -4.64
N ASN A 93 -15.37 -6.34 -5.96
CA ASN A 93 -16.30 -7.26 -6.63
C ASN A 93 -15.67 -8.64 -6.85
N ARG A 94 -14.40 -8.63 -7.26
CA ARG A 94 -13.62 -9.84 -7.53
C ARG A 94 -12.15 -9.55 -7.26
N SER A 95 -11.41 -10.55 -6.81
CA SER A 95 -9.95 -10.50 -6.74
C SER A 95 -9.35 -11.87 -7.04
N THR A 96 -8.15 -11.89 -7.62
CA THR A 96 -7.44 -13.13 -7.94
C THR A 96 -5.93 -12.90 -7.98
N PHE A 97 -5.19 -13.99 -7.85
CA PHE A 97 -3.76 -14.01 -8.08
C PHE A 97 -3.46 -14.46 -9.51
N CYS A 98 -2.41 -13.92 -10.11
CA CYS A 98 -2.02 -14.19 -11.48
C CYS A 98 -0.50 -14.12 -11.65
N LYS A 99 0.04 -14.76 -12.69
CA LYS A 99 1.47 -14.67 -13.03
C LYS A 99 1.79 -13.51 -13.97
N ASP A 100 0.78 -13.04 -14.70
CA ASP A 100 0.94 -11.97 -15.67
C ASP A 100 -0.37 -11.19 -15.83
N PHE A 101 -0.34 -10.12 -16.61
CA PHE A 101 -1.44 -9.19 -16.78
C PHE A 101 -1.59 -8.74 -18.24
N ASN A 102 -2.82 -8.77 -18.73
CA ASN A 102 -3.14 -8.18 -20.02
C ASN A 102 -3.22 -6.66 -19.85
N ARG A 103 -2.18 -5.95 -20.27
CA ARG A 103 -2.11 -4.48 -20.17
C ARG A 103 -3.14 -3.73 -21.01
N VAL A 104 -3.77 -4.39 -22.00
CA VAL A 104 -4.77 -3.75 -22.87
C VAL A 104 -6.16 -3.84 -22.26
N GLU A 105 -6.51 -5.00 -21.72
CA GLU A 105 -7.83 -5.29 -21.14
C GLU A 105 -7.89 -5.07 -19.63
N TYR A 106 -6.74 -4.74 -19.04
CA TYR A 106 -6.53 -4.63 -17.62
C TYR A 106 -7.05 -5.83 -16.81
N SER A 107 -6.81 -7.04 -17.32
CA SER A 107 -7.32 -8.31 -16.81
C SER A 107 -6.20 -9.29 -16.43
N PRO A 108 -6.43 -10.18 -15.44
CA PRO A 108 -5.43 -11.13 -14.99
C PRO A 108 -5.16 -12.22 -16.04
N MET A 109 -3.89 -12.61 -16.21
CA MET A 109 -3.48 -13.72 -17.08
C MET A 109 -2.80 -14.82 -16.27
N ASN A 110 -3.04 -16.09 -16.64
CA ASN A 110 -2.50 -17.24 -15.91
C ASN A 110 -2.86 -17.19 -14.42
N GLU A 111 -4.16 -17.10 -14.12
CA GLU A 111 -4.67 -17.10 -12.75
C GLU A 111 -4.16 -18.33 -11.97
N THR A 112 -3.56 -18.10 -10.81
CA THR A 112 -3.01 -19.16 -9.96
C THR A 112 -2.86 -18.65 -8.54
N ARG A 113 -2.98 -19.54 -7.55
CA ARG A 113 -2.63 -19.26 -6.14
C ARG A 113 -1.32 -19.94 -5.73
N VAL A 114 -0.63 -20.59 -6.66
CA VAL A 114 0.62 -21.29 -6.41
C VAL A 114 1.69 -20.74 -7.34
N PHE A 115 2.76 -20.27 -6.72
CA PHE A 115 3.94 -19.69 -7.35
C PHE A 115 5.19 -20.47 -6.95
N SER A 116 6.27 -20.23 -7.68
CA SER A 116 7.59 -20.75 -7.40
C SER A 116 8.66 -19.67 -7.57
N ASN A 117 9.86 -19.92 -7.08
CA ASN A 117 11.03 -19.06 -7.34
C ASN A 117 11.48 -19.03 -8.81
N LEU A 118 10.82 -19.79 -9.71
CA LEU A 118 11.01 -19.71 -11.15
C LEU A 118 10.05 -18.72 -11.82
N ASP A 119 8.96 -18.37 -11.14
CA ASP A 119 8.04 -17.36 -11.64
C ASP A 119 8.70 -15.99 -11.49
N THR A 120 8.47 -15.10 -12.46
CA THR A 120 9.06 -13.75 -12.44
C THR A 120 8.35 -12.84 -11.43
N MET A 121 7.08 -13.11 -11.17
CA MET A 121 6.21 -12.20 -10.45
C MET A 121 5.04 -12.92 -9.78
N LEU A 122 4.69 -12.43 -8.60
CA LEU A 122 3.41 -12.66 -7.92
C LEU A 122 2.52 -11.46 -8.25
N GLY A 123 1.51 -11.67 -9.09
CA GLY A 123 0.51 -10.67 -9.42
C GLY A 123 -0.75 -10.84 -8.57
N PHE A 124 -1.31 -9.73 -8.13
CA PHE A 124 -2.62 -9.63 -7.50
C PHE A 124 -3.46 -8.63 -8.29
N TRP A 125 -4.67 -9.02 -8.63
CA TRP A 125 -5.63 -8.18 -9.33
C TRP A 125 -6.93 -8.12 -8.55
N ALA A 126 -7.56 -6.95 -8.52
CA ALA A 126 -8.89 -6.75 -7.95
C ALA A 126 -9.74 -5.82 -8.82
N GLU A 127 -11.01 -6.16 -8.99
CA GLU A 127 -12.03 -5.28 -9.55
C GLU A 127 -12.72 -4.53 -8.41
N LEU A 128 -12.61 -3.21 -8.45
CA LEU A 128 -13.16 -2.29 -7.47
C LEU A 128 -14.36 -1.55 -8.07
N SER A 129 -15.38 -1.25 -7.26
CA SER A 129 -16.53 -0.43 -7.63
C SER A 129 -16.89 0.61 -6.57
N GLU A 130 -17.85 1.47 -6.90
CA GLU A 130 -18.37 2.55 -6.06
C GLU A 130 -17.37 3.71 -5.86
N ILE A 131 -16.47 3.90 -6.83
CA ILE A 131 -15.45 4.95 -6.81
C ILE A 131 -16.07 6.23 -7.39
N GLN A 132 -16.71 7.02 -6.54
CA GLN A 132 -17.41 8.26 -6.92
C GLN A 132 -16.53 9.52 -6.78
N GLU A 133 -15.48 9.44 -5.98
CA GLU A 133 -14.53 10.50 -5.73
C GLU A 133 -13.12 9.93 -5.63
N GLU A 134 -12.12 10.80 -5.43
CA GLU A 134 -10.74 10.38 -5.24
C GLU A 134 -10.58 9.62 -3.92
N GLU A 135 -10.30 8.33 -4.02
CA GLU A 135 -10.15 7.42 -2.88
C GLU A 135 -8.71 6.88 -2.78
N ILE A 136 -8.27 6.54 -1.57
CA ILE A 136 -6.93 5.94 -1.36
C ILE A 136 -7.11 4.51 -0.86
N VAL A 137 -6.50 3.57 -1.57
CA VAL A 137 -6.38 2.17 -1.14
C VAL A 137 -4.94 1.85 -0.81
N TYR A 138 -4.75 1.10 0.27
CA TYR A 138 -3.45 0.56 0.66
C TYR A 138 -3.38 -0.92 0.29
N ILE A 139 -2.23 -1.32 -0.22
CA ILE A 139 -1.90 -2.72 -0.45
C ILE A 139 -0.82 -3.14 0.55
N GLN A 140 -1.04 -4.29 1.20
CA GLN A 140 -0.05 -4.92 2.06
C GLN A 140 0.26 -6.32 1.53
N LEU A 141 1.55 -6.63 1.37
CA LEU A 141 2.03 -7.98 1.17
C LEU A 141 2.64 -8.47 2.48
N ILE A 142 2.17 -9.62 2.95
CA ILE A 142 2.56 -10.21 4.22
C ILE A 142 3.24 -11.55 3.94
N ASP A 143 4.41 -11.74 4.54
CA ASP A 143 5.23 -12.93 4.37
C ASP A 143 4.68 -14.13 5.18
N PRO A 144 5.26 -15.34 5.00
CA PRO A 144 4.87 -16.54 5.74
C PRO A 144 5.10 -16.47 7.24
N LYS A 145 5.90 -15.51 7.72
CA LYS A 145 6.14 -15.23 9.14
C LYS A 145 5.19 -14.18 9.70
N ASN A 146 4.19 -13.76 8.91
CA ASN A 146 3.24 -12.70 9.22
C ASN A 146 3.89 -11.32 9.42
N LYS A 147 5.04 -11.07 8.78
CA LYS A 147 5.67 -9.75 8.73
C LYS A 147 5.22 -8.99 7.49
N LEU A 148 5.16 -7.66 7.62
CA LEU A 148 4.88 -6.77 6.50
C LEU A 148 6.09 -6.71 5.57
N ALA A 149 5.97 -7.34 4.39
CA ALA A 149 7.02 -7.38 3.39
C ALA A 149 6.95 -6.18 2.43
N VAL A 150 5.75 -5.75 2.06
CA VAL A 150 5.52 -4.56 1.24
C VAL A 150 4.30 -3.82 1.77
N MET A 151 4.38 -2.48 1.77
CA MET A 151 3.22 -1.62 1.86
C MET A 151 3.33 -0.51 0.83
N ALA A 152 2.24 -0.28 0.10
CA ALA A 152 2.12 0.84 -0.82
C ALA A 152 0.68 1.38 -0.76
N PHE A 153 0.46 2.52 -1.40
CA PHE A 153 -0.87 3.07 -1.58
C PHE A 153 -1.06 3.49 -3.03
N GLU A 154 -2.32 3.50 -3.45
CA GLU A 154 -2.72 3.91 -4.77
C GLU A 154 -3.90 4.88 -4.66
N ILE A 155 -3.93 5.88 -5.55
CA ILE A 155 -4.99 6.89 -5.61
C ILE A 155 -5.97 6.47 -6.70
N LEU A 156 -7.17 6.08 -6.32
CA LEU A 156 -8.25 5.73 -7.23
C LEU A 156 -8.98 6.99 -7.67
N GLN A 157 -8.93 7.28 -8.96
CA GLN A 157 -9.70 8.37 -9.55
C GLN A 157 -11.09 7.86 -9.98
N PRO A 158 -12.17 8.65 -9.81
CA PRO A 158 -13.49 8.27 -10.28
C PRO A 158 -13.54 8.19 -11.81
N ASN A 159 -14.51 7.43 -12.32
CA ASN A 159 -14.85 7.38 -13.75
C ASN A 159 -16.34 7.17 -14.00
N GLU A 160 -16.71 7.19 -15.28
CA GLU A 160 -18.08 6.99 -15.74
C GLU A 160 -18.68 5.67 -15.25
N GLU A 161 -17.88 4.60 -15.21
CA GLU A 161 -18.33 3.28 -14.76
C GLU A 161 -18.31 3.11 -13.22
N MET A 162 -17.71 4.07 -12.50
CA MET A 162 -17.39 3.98 -11.07
C MET A 162 -16.68 2.67 -10.69
N ARG A 163 -15.86 2.14 -11.60
CA ARG A 163 -15.16 0.85 -11.50
C ARG A 163 -13.69 0.98 -11.86
N ARG A 164 -12.83 0.21 -11.21
CA ARG A 164 -11.38 0.18 -11.47
C ARG A 164 -10.82 -1.22 -11.38
N SER A 165 -9.92 -1.55 -12.30
CA SER A 165 -8.98 -2.66 -12.13
C SER A 165 -7.76 -2.18 -11.35
N PHE A 166 -7.54 -2.76 -10.18
CA PHE A 166 -6.36 -2.58 -9.37
C PHE A 166 -5.38 -3.73 -9.60
N TYR A 167 -4.11 -3.41 -9.84
CA TYR A 167 -3.06 -4.40 -10.03
C TYR A 167 -1.84 -4.11 -9.14
N PHE A 168 -1.37 -5.17 -8.49
CA PHE A 168 -0.14 -5.20 -7.72
C PHE A 168 0.75 -6.35 -8.20
N GLY A 169 1.99 -6.05 -8.57
CA GLY A 169 3.01 -7.01 -8.94
C GLY A 169 4.17 -6.98 -7.97
N PHE A 170 4.52 -8.14 -7.41
CA PHE A 170 5.71 -8.34 -6.60
C PHE A 170 6.68 -9.24 -7.34
N GLN A 171 7.88 -8.74 -7.65
CA GLN A 171 8.90 -9.54 -8.30
C GLN A 171 9.37 -10.64 -7.36
N ILE A 172 9.23 -11.89 -7.81
CA ILE A 172 9.67 -13.04 -7.03
C ILE A 172 11.19 -13.14 -7.18
N SER A 173 11.90 -12.97 -6.07
CA SER A 173 13.35 -13.18 -6.03
C SER A 173 13.67 -14.65 -5.71
N PRO A 174 14.88 -15.13 -6.05
CA PRO A 174 15.32 -16.49 -5.68
C PRO A 174 15.32 -16.77 -4.18
N TYR A 175 15.24 -15.73 -3.34
CA TYR A 175 15.27 -15.79 -1.88
C TYR A 175 13.93 -15.42 -1.25
N VAL A 176 12.87 -15.38 -2.06
CA VAL A 176 11.52 -15.27 -1.52
C VAL A 176 11.30 -16.40 -0.51
N GLU A 177 10.68 -16.08 0.62
CA GLU A 177 10.40 -17.11 1.61
C GLU A 177 9.33 -18.08 1.09
N ALA A 178 9.61 -19.39 1.21
CA ALA A 178 8.59 -20.40 0.92
C ALA A 178 7.46 -20.32 1.95
N GLY A 179 6.22 -20.56 1.50
CA GLY A 179 5.08 -20.68 2.38
C GLY A 179 3.88 -19.87 1.91
N LYS A 180 2.97 -19.60 2.84
CA LYS A 180 1.75 -18.84 2.57
C LYS A 180 2.03 -17.35 2.65
N TRP A 181 1.78 -16.64 1.57
CA TRP A 181 1.81 -15.19 1.51
C TRP A 181 0.39 -14.65 1.49
N LYS A 182 0.17 -13.48 2.09
CA LYS A 182 -1.13 -12.81 2.07
C LYS A 182 -1.04 -11.45 1.41
N VAL A 183 -2.04 -11.13 0.60
CA VAL A 183 -2.26 -9.78 0.09
C VAL A 183 -3.50 -9.22 0.76
N ARG A 184 -3.40 -8.00 1.30
CA ARG A 184 -4.54 -7.25 1.87
C ARG A 184 -4.73 -5.96 1.12
N LEU A 185 -5.96 -5.71 0.70
CA LEU A 185 -6.40 -4.39 0.26
C LEU A 185 -7.16 -3.72 1.39
N ILE A 186 -6.78 -2.49 1.73
CA ILE A 186 -7.29 -1.76 2.91
C ILE A 186 -7.71 -0.36 2.46
N GLN A 187 -8.85 0.11 2.96
CA GLN A 187 -9.31 1.49 2.78
C GLN A 187 -9.88 1.98 4.10
N ASN A 188 -9.53 3.19 4.52
CA ASN A 188 -10.07 3.83 5.73
C ASN A 188 -9.94 2.98 7.00
N GLU A 189 -8.78 2.33 7.20
CA GLU A 189 -8.53 1.37 8.29
C GLU A 189 -9.36 0.08 8.23
N LYS A 190 -10.22 -0.09 7.20
CA LYS A 190 -11.04 -1.29 6.97
C LYS A 190 -10.39 -2.17 5.92
N MET A 191 -10.29 -3.46 6.21
CA MET A 191 -9.89 -4.47 5.22
C MET A 191 -11.01 -4.63 4.19
N LEU A 192 -10.70 -4.37 2.93
CA LEU A 192 -11.61 -4.58 1.80
C LEU A 192 -11.56 -6.04 1.34
N CYS A 193 -10.37 -6.61 1.21
CA CYS A 193 -10.16 -8.04 0.96
C CYS A 193 -8.83 -8.53 1.54
N GLU A 194 -8.76 -9.83 1.82
CA GLU A 194 -7.54 -10.57 2.12
C GLU A 194 -7.55 -11.85 1.28
N GLU A 195 -6.46 -12.09 0.55
CA GLU A 195 -6.29 -13.29 -0.26
C GLU A 195 -4.94 -13.94 0.03
N GLU A 196 -4.91 -15.28 -0.01
CA GLU A 196 -3.70 -16.08 0.24
C GLU A 196 -3.20 -16.79 -1.02
N CYS A 197 -1.89 -16.84 -1.17
CA CYS A 197 -1.21 -17.68 -2.16
C CYS A 197 -0.04 -18.45 -1.51
N ILE A 198 0.49 -19.44 -2.21
CA ILE A 198 1.60 -20.27 -1.74
C ILE A 198 2.78 -20.09 -2.68
N ILE A 199 3.95 -19.78 -2.14
CA ILE A 199 5.21 -19.80 -2.88
C ILE A 199 5.99 -21.06 -2.49
N LYS A 200 6.39 -21.84 -3.49
CA LYS A 200 7.21 -23.05 -3.34
C LYS A 200 8.62 -22.79 -3.84
N LEU A 201 9.63 -23.11 -3.03
CA LEU A 201 11.02 -23.08 -3.50
C LEU A 201 11.34 -24.39 -4.22
N ILE A 202 11.70 -24.27 -5.49
CA ILE A 202 12.27 -25.37 -6.27
C ILE A 202 13.79 -25.22 -6.15
N ASN A 203 14.47 -26.29 -5.72
CA ASN A 203 15.91 -26.33 -5.57
C ASN A 203 16.59 -26.18 -6.94
N ASN A 204 16.92 -24.94 -7.30
CA ASN A 204 17.66 -24.61 -8.50
C ASN A 204 18.91 -23.83 -8.08
N SER A 205 20.08 -24.30 -8.48
CA SER A 205 21.42 -23.86 -8.05
C SER A 205 21.85 -22.48 -8.57
N TYR A 206 20.92 -21.59 -8.94
CA TYR A 206 21.24 -20.35 -9.64
C TYR A 206 21.05 -19.08 -8.78
N SER A 207 22.20 -18.46 -8.51
CA SER A 207 22.45 -17.06 -8.11
C SER A 207 22.46 -16.69 -6.62
N SER A 208 23.22 -15.62 -6.32
CA SER A 208 23.76 -15.21 -5.01
C SER A 208 23.42 -13.74 -4.60
N ARG A 209 22.32 -13.12 -5.09
CA ARG A 209 21.92 -11.75 -4.66
C ARG A 209 20.42 -11.49 -4.50
N ASN A 210 20.04 -11.00 -3.31
CA ASN A 210 18.72 -10.47 -2.99
C ASN A 210 18.45 -9.15 -3.73
N ILE A 211 17.42 -9.11 -4.59
CA ILE A 211 16.83 -7.84 -5.03
C ILE A 211 15.30 -8.02 -5.08
N TYR A 212 14.58 -7.19 -4.35
CA TYR A 212 13.11 -7.17 -4.32
C TYR A 212 12.62 -5.90 -5.02
N TYR A 213 11.70 -6.04 -5.97
CA TYR A 213 11.03 -4.92 -6.64
C TYR A 213 9.51 -5.14 -6.60
N ALA A 214 8.75 -4.08 -6.38
CA ALA A 214 7.29 -4.10 -6.49
C ALA A 214 6.84 -3.01 -7.46
N THR A 215 5.82 -3.31 -8.25
CA THR A 215 5.21 -2.39 -9.22
C THR A 215 3.71 -2.43 -9.04
N SER A 216 3.06 -1.26 -8.94
CA SER A 216 1.61 -1.14 -9.12
C SER A 216 1.30 -0.59 -10.51
N MET A 217 0.18 -1.02 -11.08
CA MET A 217 -0.37 -0.46 -12.30
C MET A 217 -1.87 -0.25 -12.11
N LEU A 218 -2.38 0.88 -12.59
CA LEU A 218 -3.81 1.18 -12.63
C LEU A 218 -4.29 1.24 -14.08
N ASP A 219 -5.54 0.81 -14.29
CA ASP A 219 -6.24 1.14 -15.52
C ASP A 219 -6.53 2.65 -15.59
N ALA A 220 -6.01 3.28 -16.65
CA ALA A 220 -6.27 4.67 -16.98
C ALA A 220 -7.41 4.82 -18.00
N LYS A 221 -7.89 3.72 -18.60
CA LYS A 221 -9.12 3.69 -19.38
C LYS A 221 -10.31 3.57 -18.45
N TYR A 222 -11.37 4.25 -18.88
CA TYR A 222 -12.61 4.59 -18.17
C TYR A 222 -12.44 5.74 -17.20
#